data_AF-A0A924U447-F1
#
_entry.id   AF-A0A924U447-F1
#
_cell.length_a   1.000
_cell.length_b   1.000
_cell.length_c   1.000
_cell.angle_alpha   90.00
_cell.angle_beta   90.00
_cell.angle_gamma   90.00
#
_symmetry.space_group_name_H-M   'P 1'
#
loop_
_entity.id
_entity.type
_entity.pdbx_description
1 polymer ?
#
loop_
_entity_poly.entity_id
_entity_poly.type
_entity_poly.pdbx_seq_one_letter_code
_entity_poly.pdbx_strand_id
1 'polypeptide(L)'
;MIAPLKKLADNVDLLVVKPHPYESALHHLAPIARAIPNIAWTRENSYALLSAANVEFVCGMSSGVLTEARYFMKAAHPLIRSDRNAPERLPSSCSEWMSVGPEIAAMNFMATVCGVAHTPHVAHWPSTTLDRAFGQRWGFDDQSPGLVALPVAVIGRSHVFRQGSPATAWLSHGWTVPEAWGVWTEGEHACLIIPLPAAAESGVSASARAFDVYIEGSRYLGATDAPSVHAVVNGAVVPAHRSPYLPRDALEFALQVVPQGAPGRQVLVIQFAIGDPQRPCDACGSGDSRRLGFGLKSLKVSLPKAPRLPVSLADPQKVSSWMSSVFRTRV
;
A
#
# COMPACT_ATOMS: atom_id res chain seq x y z
N MET A 1 11.26 16.46 -4.06
CA MET A 1 10.63 15.21 -4.51
C MET A 1 9.11 15.19 -4.32
N ILE A 2 8.59 15.61 -3.16
CA ILE A 2 7.14 15.56 -2.87
C ILE A 2 6.29 16.41 -3.83
N ALA A 3 6.72 17.63 -4.19
CA ALA A 3 5.93 18.52 -5.04
C ALA A 3 5.64 17.95 -6.46
N PRO A 4 6.64 17.42 -7.20
CA PRO A 4 6.38 16.69 -8.44
C PRO A 4 5.41 15.52 -8.28
N LEU A 5 5.54 14.76 -7.19
CA LEU A 5 4.70 13.59 -6.94
C LEU A 5 3.25 13.99 -6.60
N LYS A 6 3.04 15.08 -5.86
CA LYS A 6 1.72 15.67 -5.62
C LYS A 6 1.03 16.04 -6.93
N LYS A 7 1.75 16.73 -7.82
CA LYS A 7 1.22 17.11 -9.13
C LYS A 7 0.77 15.91 -9.97
N LEU A 8 1.52 14.79 -9.88
CA LEU A 8 1.13 13.54 -10.54
C LEU A 8 -0.10 12.92 -9.87
N ALA A 9 -0.13 12.90 -8.53
CA ALA A 9 -1.26 12.39 -7.75
C ALA A 9 -2.56 13.15 -8.00
N ASP A 10 -2.49 14.46 -8.25
CA ASP A 10 -3.66 15.30 -8.54
C ASP A 10 -4.34 14.95 -9.88
N ASN A 11 -3.66 14.25 -10.78
CA ASN A 11 -4.19 13.85 -12.09
C ASN A 11 -4.89 12.48 -12.06
N VAL A 12 -4.83 11.74 -10.95
CA VAL A 12 -5.39 10.39 -10.84
C VAL A 12 -6.30 10.28 -9.62
N ASP A 13 -7.25 9.35 -9.67
CA ASP A 13 -8.13 9.07 -8.53
C ASP A 13 -7.35 8.48 -7.35
N LEU A 14 -6.31 7.69 -7.63
CA LEU A 14 -5.50 6.98 -6.64
C LEU A 14 -4.06 6.87 -7.14
N LEU A 15 -3.10 7.29 -6.30
CA LEU A 15 -1.68 7.03 -6.51
C LEU A 15 -1.27 5.81 -5.67
N VAL A 16 -0.84 4.74 -6.32
CA VAL A 16 -0.47 3.51 -5.62
C VAL A 16 1.05 3.41 -5.47
N VAL A 17 1.52 3.16 -4.24
CA VAL A 17 2.91 2.89 -3.92
C VAL A 17 3.09 1.40 -3.77
N LYS A 18 3.99 0.84 -4.59
CA LYS A 18 4.47 -0.53 -4.46
C LYS A 18 5.80 -0.51 -3.69
N PRO A 19 5.85 -1.02 -2.46
CA PRO A 19 7.11 -1.17 -1.72
C PRO A 19 8.10 -2.10 -2.41
N HIS A 20 9.38 -1.92 -2.13
CA HIS A 20 10.39 -2.90 -2.51
C HIS A 20 10.19 -4.18 -1.68
N PRO A 21 10.32 -5.40 -2.25
CA PRO A 21 10.13 -6.65 -1.51
C PRO A 21 11.00 -6.79 -0.24
N TYR A 22 12.16 -6.12 -0.22
CA TYR A 22 13.10 -6.14 0.90
C TYR A 22 12.99 -4.92 1.83
N GLU A 23 12.09 -3.96 1.56
CA GLU A 23 11.84 -2.82 2.43
C GLU A 23 10.53 -3.04 3.19
N SER A 24 10.60 -3.83 4.26
CA SER A 24 9.42 -4.20 5.06
C SER A 24 8.84 -3.04 5.89
N ALA A 25 9.67 -2.06 6.23
CA ALA A 25 9.32 -1.09 7.25
C ALA A 25 8.80 0.26 6.72
N LEU A 26 8.83 0.46 5.39
CA LEU A 26 8.25 1.61 4.67
C LEU A 26 8.69 2.99 5.18
N HIS A 27 9.73 3.07 6.01
CA HIS A 27 10.08 4.25 6.78
C HIS A 27 10.33 5.48 5.91
N HIS A 28 10.99 5.29 4.77
CA HIS A 28 11.34 6.37 3.86
C HIS A 28 10.15 6.88 3.04
N LEU A 29 9.13 6.04 2.89
CA LEU A 29 7.95 6.31 2.07
C LEU A 29 6.74 6.80 2.89
N ALA A 30 6.70 6.52 4.20
CA ALA A 30 5.63 6.99 5.10
C ALA A 30 5.43 8.54 5.14
N PRO A 31 6.49 9.39 5.10
CA PRO A 31 6.30 10.84 4.98
C PRO A 31 5.61 11.25 3.68
N ILE A 32 5.91 10.56 2.57
CA ILE A 32 5.28 10.78 1.28
C ILE A 32 3.80 10.37 1.36
N ALA A 33 3.53 9.21 1.96
CA ALA A 33 2.18 8.68 2.12
C ALA A 33 1.25 9.58 2.96
N ARG A 34 1.83 10.36 3.89
CA ARG A 34 1.09 11.36 4.68
C ARG A 34 0.82 12.65 3.93
N ALA A 35 1.71 13.03 3.01
CA ALA A 35 1.64 14.31 2.33
C ALA A 35 0.65 14.32 1.15
N ILE A 36 0.26 13.14 0.65
CA ILE A 36 -0.56 12.96 -0.56
C ILE A 36 -1.86 12.25 -0.15
N PRO A 37 -3.03 12.91 -0.20
CA PRO A 37 -4.26 12.34 0.36
C PRO A 37 -4.78 11.06 -0.31
N ASN A 38 -4.64 10.95 -1.63
CA ASN A 38 -5.13 9.82 -2.44
C ASN A 38 -4.05 8.75 -2.68
N ILE A 39 -3.06 8.65 -1.78
CA ILE A 39 -1.99 7.67 -1.89
C ILE A 39 -2.31 6.41 -1.09
N ALA A 40 -2.13 5.25 -1.71
CA ALA A 40 -2.34 3.96 -1.05
C ALA A 40 -1.17 3.01 -1.30
N TRP A 41 -1.01 2.04 -0.41
CA TRP A 41 0.02 1.01 -0.54
C TRP A 41 -0.57 -0.23 -1.18
N THR A 42 0.18 -0.88 -2.06
CA THR A 42 -0.25 -2.16 -2.65
C THR A 42 0.74 -3.28 -2.40
N ARG A 43 0.24 -4.52 -2.43
CA ARG A 43 1.04 -5.75 -2.48
C ARG A 43 1.09 -6.36 -3.89
N GLU A 44 0.39 -5.78 -4.85
CA GLU A 44 0.29 -6.31 -6.22
C GLU A 44 1.66 -6.43 -6.90
N ASN A 45 1.81 -7.44 -7.75
CA ASN A 45 2.99 -7.65 -8.57
C ASN A 45 3.22 -6.46 -9.52
N SER A 46 4.47 -6.06 -9.77
CA SER A 46 4.78 -4.93 -10.65
C SER A 46 4.20 -5.13 -12.05
N TYR A 47 4.36 -6.31 -12.63
CA TYR A 47 3.85 -6.63 -13.95
C TYR A 47 2.32 -6.70 -13.99
N ALA A 48 1.66 -7.14 -12.91
CA ALA A 48 0.21 -7.08 -12.81
C ALA A 48 -0.28 -5.62 -12.85
N LEU A 49 0.43 -4.70 -12.17
CA LEU A 49 0.15 -3.27 -12.24
C LEU A 49 0.43 -2.69 -13.63
N LEU A 50 1.57 -3.04 -14.25
CA LEU A 50 1.93 -2.56 -15.58
C LEU A 50 0.94 -3.01 -16.67
N SER A 51 0.41 -4.23 -16.56
CA SER A 51 -0.60 -4.78 -17.48
C SER A 51 -2.00 -4.21 -17.27
N ALA A 52 -2.28 -3.58 -16.12
CA ALA A 52 -3.62 -3.13 -15.78
C ALA A 52 -4.05 -1.93 -16.64
N ALA A 53 -5.24 -2.00 -17.24
CA ALA A 53 -5.76 -0.96 -18.14
C ALA A 53 -6.01 0.38 -17.42
N ASN A 54 -6.34 0.33 -16.13
CA ASN A 54 -6.59 1.48 -15.25
C ASN A 54 -5.34 2.09 -14.62
N VAL A 55 -4.14 1.64 -14.99
CA VAL A 55 -2.88 2.33 -14.65
C VAL A 55 -2.52 3.29 -15.78
N GLU A 56 -2.52 4.59 -15.47
CA GLU A 56 -2.22 5.64 -16.46
C GLU A 56 -0.72 5.84 -16.65
N PHE A 57 0.03 5.85 -15.54
CA PHE A 57 1.46 6.11 -15.55
C PHE A 57 2.19 5.39 -14.43
N VAL A 58 3.52 5.35 -14.54
CA VAL A 58 4.45 4.85 -13.53
C VAL A 58 5.43 5.96 -13.18
N CYS A 59 5.62 6.22 -11.90
CA CYS A 59 6.63 7.16 -11.41
C CYS A 59 7.57 6.49 -10.41
N GLY A 60 8.81 6.96 -10.35
CA GLY A 60 9.81 6.43 -9.43
C GLY A 60 11.09 7.25 -9.50
N MET A 61 12.02 7.01 -8.58
CA MET A 61 13.30 7.72 -8.59
C MET A 61 14.10 7.38 -9.85
N SER A 62 14.53 6.13 -9.95
CA SER A 62 15.44 5.63 -10.99
C SER A 62 15.27 4.14 -11.30
N SER A 63 14.16 3.54 -10.85
CA SER A 63 13.90 2.10 -10.92
C SER A 63 13.90 1.55 -12.35
N GLY A 64 14.36 0.32 -12.53
CA GLY A 64 14.24 -0.43 -13.80
C GLY A 64 12.79 -0.58 -14.27
N VAL A 65 11.83 -0.61 -13.33
CA VAL A 65 10.39 -0.65 -13.62
C VAL A 65 9.94 0.54 -14.48
N LEU A 66 10.63 1.70 -14.43
CA LEU A 66 10.34 2.83 -15.31
C LEU A 66 10.66 2.54 -16.78
N THR A 67 11.72 1.76 -17.03
CA THR A 67 12.05 1.28 -18.37
C THR A 67 11.01 0.25 -18.80
N GLU A 68 10.71 -0.73 -17.94
CA GLU A 68 9.75 -1.80 -18.21
C GLU A 68 8.35 -1.25 -18.52
N ALA A 69 7.90 -0.21 -17.80
CA ALA A 69 6.60 0.43 -18.02
C ALA A 69 6.36 0.86 -19.47
N ARG A 70 7.43 1.25 -20.18
CA ARG A 70 7.35 1.63 -21.60
C ARG A 70 7.02 0.45 -22.51
N TYR A 71 7.46 -0.76 -22.16
CA TYR A 71 7.09 -1.98 -22.89
C TYR A 71 5.59 -2.29 -22.77
N PHE A 72 4.95 -1.82 -21.69
CA PHE A 72 3.50 -1.92 -21.47
C PHE A 72 2.74 -0.66 -21.94
N MET A 73 3.39 0.19 -22.74
CA MET A 73 2.82 1.44 -23.26
C MET A 73 2.33 2.40 -22.17
N LYS A 74 2.90 2.32 -20.96
CA LYS A 74 2.60 3.23 -19.85
C LYS A 74 3.55 4.43 -19.87
N ALA A 75 3.05 5.61 -19.53
CA ALA A 75 3.89 6.78 -19.34
C ALA A 75 4.82 6.56 -18.14
N ALA A 76 6.10 6.93 -18.28
CA ALA A 76 7.12 6.74 -17.24
C ALA A 76 7.68 8.10 -16.81
N HIS A 77 7.55 8.41 -15.51
CA HIS A 77 7.96 9.67 -14.91
C HIS A 77 9.13 9.44 -13.92
N PRO A 78 10.39 9.53 -14.38
CA PRO A 78 11.53 9.54 -13.49
C PRO A 78 11.55 10.82 -12.65
N LEU A 79 11.64 10.68 -11.33
CA LEU A 79 11.71 11.81 -10.40
C LEU A 79 13.14 12.35 -10.25
N ILE A 80 14.14 11.55 -10.61
CA ILE A 80 15.54 11.95 -10.69
C ILE A 80 16.16 11.44 -11.99
N ARG A 81 17.29 12.04 -12.39
CA ARG A 81 18.17 11.46 -13.40
C ARG A 81 19.14 10.53 -12.68
N SER A 82 19.11 9.24 -12.98
CA SER A 82 20.02 8.25 -12.36
C SER A 82 21.48 8.63 -12.59
N ASP A 83 22.34 8.35 -11.62
CA ASP A 83 23.78 8.63 -11.71
C ASP A 83 24.45 7.94 -12.92
N ARG A 84 24.03 6.70 -13.23
CA ARG A 84 24.43 5.99 -14.46
C ARG A 84 24.15 6.77 -15.76
N ASN A 85 23.17 7.67 -15.72
CA ASN A 85 22.72 8.47 -16.85
C ASN A 85 23.17 9.93 -16.74
N ALA A 86 23.94 10.29 -15.71
CA ALA A 86 24.42 11.65 -15.43
C ALA A 86 25.92 11.62 -15.04
N PRO A 87 26.81 11.11 -15.91
CA PRO A 87 28.24 11.01 -15.60
C PRO A 87 28.87 12.36 -15.27
N GLU A 88 28.31 13.47 -15.76
CA GLU A 88 28.73 14.83 -15.44
C GLU A 88 28.57 15.21 -13.96
N ARG A 89 27.80 14.44 -13.19
CA ARG A 89 27.54 14.67 -11.76
C ARG A 89 28.39 13.78 -10.86
N LEU A 90 29.18 12.87 -11.42
CA LEU A 90 30.00 11.94 -10.66
C LEU A 90 31.35 12.58 -10.29
N PRO A 91 31.92 12.23 -9.12
CA PRO A 91 33.29 12.60 -8.80
C PRO A 91 34.26 12.16 -9.90
N SER A 92 35.28 12.97 -10.19
CA SER A 92 36.31 12.64 -11.19
C SER A 92 37.13 11.39 -10.83
N SER A 93 37.02 10.89 -9.60
CA SER A 93 37.63 9.64 -9.13
C SER A 93 36.82 8.40 -9.48
N CYS A 94 35.58 8.53 -9.96
CA CYS A 94 34.81 7.38 -10.44
C CYS A 94 35.42 6.86 -11.73
N SER A 95 35.62 5.54 -11.82
CA SER A 95 35.94 4.89 -13.09
C SER A 95 34.80 5.10 -14.08
N GLU A 96 35.11 5.07 -15.37
CA GLU A 96 34.06 5.06 -16.39
C GLU A 96 33.08 3.90 -16.17
N TRP A 97 31.80 4.13 -16.41
CA TRP A 97 30.81 3.07 -16.38
C TRP A 97 31.10 2.09 -17.51
N MET A 98 31.40 0.84 -17.14
CA MET A 98 31.44 -0.23 -18.12
C MET A 98 29.99 -0.67 -18.37
N SER A 99 29.45 -0.35 -19.55
CA SER A 99 28.21 -0.94 -20.01
C SER A 99 28.45 -2.42 -20.24
N VAL A 100 27.86 -3.22 -19.36
CA VAL A 100 27.90 -4.67 -19.49
C VAL A 100 26.67 -5.08 -20.29
N GLY A 101 26.89 -5.49 -21.54
CA GLY A 101 25.80 -5.89 -22.44
C GLY A 101 25.21 -7.26 -22.06
N PRO A 102 24.10 -7.66 -22.71
CA PRO A 102 23.42 -8.93 -22.42
C PRO A 102 24.33 -10.16 -22.64
N GLU A 103 25.46 -10.00 -23.33
CA GLU A 103 26.44 -11.04 -23.59
C GLU A 103 27.01 -11.64 -22.30
N ILE A 104 27.03 -10.90 -21.18
CA ILE A 104 27.49 -11.49 -19.90
C ILE A 104 26.48 -12.48 -19.30
N ALA A 105 25.21 -12.36 -19.68
CA ALA A 105 24.18 -13.30 -19.28
C ALA A 105 24.04 -14.43 -20.32
N ALA A 106 24.79 -14.37 -21.42
CA ALA A 106 24.76 -15.42 -22.43
C ALA A 106 25.37 -16.72 -21.88
N MET A 107 24.72 -17.83 -22.21
CA MET A 107 25.09 -19.15 -21.67
C MET A 107 26.53 -19.54 -21.98
N ASN A 108 27.06 -19.11 -23.13
CA ASN A 108 28.46 -19.33 -23.51
C ASN A 108 29.44 -18.55 -22.60
N PHE A 109 29.12 -17.30 -22.27
CA PHE A 109 29.91 -16.50 -21.34
C PHE A 109 29.87 -17.12 -19.94
N MET A 110 28.69 -17.46 -19.43
CA MET A 110 28.53 -18.09 -18.12
C MET A 110 29.21 -19.47 -18.04
N ALA A 111 29.14 -20.27 -19.11
CA ALA A 111 29.85 -21.55 -19.20
C ALA A 111 31.37 -21.36 -19.15
N THR A 112 31.87 -20.32 -19.83
CA THR A 112 33.30 -19.96 -19.80
C THR A 112 33.74 -19.51 -18.40
N VAL A 113 32.98 -18.63 -17.75
CA VAL A 113 33.29 -18.11 -16.41
C VAL A 113 33.20 -19.19 -15.33
N CYS A 114 32.18 -20.05 -15.39
CA CYS A 114 31.97 -21.12 -14.40
C CYS A 114 32.81 -22.38 -14.67
N GLY A 115 33.65 -22.40 -15.72
CA GLY A 115 34.45 -23.57 -16.10
C GLY A 115 33.61 -24.78 -16.56
N VAL A 116 32.39 -24.55 -17.00
CA VAL A 116 31.48 -25.61 -17.45
C VAL A 116 31.69 -25.84 -18.95
N ALA A 117 32.35 -26.93 -19.30
CA ALA A 117 32.75 -27.23 -20.69
C ALA A 117 31.59 -27.53 -21.67
N HIS A 118 30.35 -27.59 -21.18
CA HIS A 118 29.15 -27.87 -21.99
C HIS A 118 27.98 -26.98 -21.56
N THR A 119 27.53 -26.11 -22.46
CA THR A 119 26.17 -25.56 -22.39
C THR A 119 25.20 -26.66 -22.82
N PRO A 120 24.28 -27.13 -21.96
CA PRO A 120 23.28 -28.11 -22.39
C PRO A 120 22.46 -27.51 -23.53
N HIS A 121 22.46 -28.20 -24.68
CA HIS A 121 21.65 -27.82 -25.83
C HIS A 121 20.21 -28.25 -25.54
N VAL A 122 19.45 -27.36 -24.90
CA VAL A 122 18.03 -27.63 -24.62
C VAL A 122 17.25 -27.34 -25.90
N ALA A 123 16.91 -28.40 -26.65
CA ALA A 123 16.13 -28.27 -27.90
C ALA A 123 14.77 -27.60 -27.70
N HIS A 124 14.22 -27.70 -26.48
CA HIS A 124 13.03 -26.98 -26.06
C HIS A 124 13.09 -26.72 -24.57
N TRP A 125 13.08 -25.46 -24.17
CA TRP A 125 12.83 -25.10 -22.78
C TRP A 125 11.39 -25.43 -22.44
N PRO A 126 11.13 -26.21 -21.37
CA PRO A 126 9.78 -26.32 -20.81
C PRO A 126 9.18 -24.92 -20.62
N SER A 127 7.89 -24.77 -20.90
CA SER A 127 7.18 -23.49 -20.69
C SER A 127 7.27 -22.95 -19.25
N THR A 128 7.65 -23.81 -18.30
CA THR A 128 7.82 -23.51 -16.87
C THR A 128 9.28 -23.31 -16.44
N THR A 129 10.24 -23.26 -17.37
CA THR A 129 11.66 -23.09 -17.02
C THR A 129 11.92 -21.76 -16.33
N LEU A 130 11.37 -20.66 -16.86
CA LEU A 130 11.48 -19.36 -16.21
C LEU A 130 10.85 -19.40 -14.82
N ASP A 131 9.69 -20.06 -14.70
CA ASP A 131 9.00 -20.20 -13.41
C ASP A 131 9.84 -20.90 -12.35
N ARG A 132 10.55 -21.97 -12.74
CA ARG A 132 11.46 -22.70 -11.85
C ARG A 132 12.73 -21.93 -11.54
N ALA A 133 13.30 -21.23 -12.51
CA ALA A 133 14.55 -20.48 -12.33
C ALA A 133 14.38 -19.32 -11.34
N PHE A 134 13.22 -18.66 -11.37
CA PHE A 134 12.93 -17.52 -10.51
C PHE A 134 12.06 -17.86 -9.29
N GLY A 135 11.68 -19.13 -9.11
CA GLY A 135 10.85 -19.61 -8.01
C GLY A 135 9.43 -19.02 -7.99
N GLN A 136 9.01 -18.34 -9.05
CA GLN A 136 7.71 -17.72 -9.23
C GLN A 136 7.35 -17.73 -10.72
N ARG A 137 6.05 -17.79 -11.04
CA ARG A 137 5.57 -17.74 -12.42
C ARG A 137 5.73 -16.33 -12.98
N TRP A 138 6.69 -16.14 -13.90
CA TRP A 138 6.97 -14.84 -14.51
C TRP A 138 6.37 -14.83 -15.93
N GLY A 139 5.20 -14.24 -16.06
CA GLY A 139 4.45 -14.11 -17.32
C GLY A 139 3.15 -13.35 -17.09
N PHE A 140 2.39 -13.13 -18.17
CA PHE A 140 0.97 -12.79 -18.06
C PHE A 140 0.29 -13.94 -17.31
N ASP A 141 0.17 -13.80 -15.99
CA ASP A 141 -0.75 -14.62 -15.23
C ASP A 141 -2.14 -14.12 -15.62
N ASP A 142 -2.77 -14.85 -16.55
CA ASP A 142 -4.14 -14.60 -16.99
C ASP A 142 -5.16 -14.76 -15.85
N GLN A 143 -4.72 -15.32 -14.71
CA GLN A 143 -5.47 -15.36 -13.45
C GLN A 143 -5.17 -14.17 -12.53
N SER A 144 -4.11 -13.40 -12.76
CA SER A 144 -3.81 -12.22 -11.94
C SER A 144 -4.79 -11.10 -12.32
N PRO A 145 -5.69 -10.70 -11.42
CA PRO A 145 -6.77 -9.78 -11.76
C PRO A 145 -6.27 -8.33 -11.94
N GLY A 146 -4.97 -8.07 -11.86
CA GLY A 146 -4.39 -6.72 -11.89
C GLY A 146 -4.91 -5.86 -10.75
N LEU A 147 -5.14 -4.57 -11.01
CA LEU A 147 -5.91 -3.72 -10.10
C LEU A 147 -7.40 -4.08 -10.21
N VAL A 148 -7.88 -4.86 -9.26
CA VAL A 148 -9.28 -5.27 -9.16
C VAL A 148 -10.20 -4.04 -9.12
N ALA A 149 -11.27 -4.07 -9.92
CA ALA A 149 -12.33 -3.08 -9.80
C ALA A 149 -12.92 -3.15 -8.37
N LEU A 150 -12.77 -2.07 -7.62
CA LEU A 150 -13.21 -2.02 -6.24
C LEU A 150 -14.73 -1.74 -6.19
N PRO A 151 -15.49 -2.46 -5.35
CA PRO A 151 -16.91 -2.18 -5.17
C PRO A 151 -17.09 -0.80 -4.55
N VAL A 152 -18.08 -0.04 -5.03
CA VAL A 152 -18.39 1.29 -4.49
C VAL A 152 -19.13 1.15 -3.16
N ALA A 153 -18.75 1.98 -2.18
CA ALA A 153 -19.40 1.98 -0.87
C ALA A 153 -20.85 2.47 -0.95
N VAL A 154 -21.76 1.67 -0.41
CA VAL A 154 -23.17 2.08 -0.25
C VAL A 154 -23.29 2.97 0.98
N ILE A 155 -23.72 4.22 0.78
CA ILE A 155 -23.89 5.20 1.85
C ILE A 155 -24.99 4.76 2.83
N GLY A 156 -24.75 4.96 4.12
CA GLY A 156 -25.63 4.58 5.22
C GLY A 156 -25.58 3.10 5.60
N ARG A 157 -24.97 2.23 4.77
CA ARG A 157 -24.81 0.80 5.04
C ARG A 157 -23.53 0.53 5.84
N SER A 158 -23.62 -0.42 6.79
CA SER A 158 -22.43 -0.99 7.44
C SER A 158 -21.87 -2.11 6.56
N HIS A 159 -20.57 -2.03 6.29
CA HIS A 159 -19.80 -2.96 5.47
C HIS A 159 -18.91 -3.79 6.38
N VAL A 160 -19.03 -5.12 6.33
CA VAL A 160 -18.31 -6.04 7.23
C VAL A 160 -17.09 -6.65 6.54
N PHE A 161 -15.99 -6.85 7.27
CA PHE A 161 -14.71 -7.33 6.72
C PHE A 161 -14.45 -8.80 7.09
N ARG A 162 -15.44 -9.65 6.86
CA ARG A 162 -15.32 -11.10 7.04
C ARG A 162 -15.14 -11.82 5.70
N GLN A 163 -14.67 -13.06 5.75
CA GLN A 163 -14.52 -13.94 4.59
C GLN A 163 -15.76 -13.93 3.68
N GLY A 164 -15.54 -13.71 2.38
CA GLY A 164 -16.59 -13.69 1.35
C GLY A 164 -17.40 -12.38 1.25
N SER A 165 -17.14 -11.39 2.11
CA SER A 165 -17.79 -10.07 2.01
C SER A 165 -17.20 -9.23 0.87
N PRO A 166 -18.00 -8.51 0.06
CA PRO A 166 -17.47 -7.62 -0.98
C PRO A 166 -16.52 -6.54 -0.45
N ALA A 167 -16.69 -6.11 0.81
CA ALA A 167 -15.86 -5.08 1.42
C ALA A 167 -14.40 -5.53 1.64
N THR A 168 -14.11 -6.84 1.61
CA THR A 168 -12.72 -7.32 1.71
C THR A 168 -11.88 -6.92 0.50
N ALA A 169 -12.50 -6.58 -0.64
CA ALA A 169 -11.79 -6.02 -1.79
C ALA A 169 -11.13 -4.66 -1.47
N TRP A 170 -11.58 -3.95 -0.45
CA TRP A 170 -10.99 -2.67 -0.02
C TRP A 170 -9.69 -2.84 0.78
N LEU A 171 -9.34 -4.06 1.19
CA LEU A 171 -8.15 -4.39 1.95
C LEU A 171 -6.92 -4.36 1.03
N SER A 172 -6.19 -3.26 1.00
CA SER A 172 -5.13 -3.05 0.01
C SER A 172 -3.76 -3.58 0.47
N HIS A 173 -3.30 -3.17 1.66
CA HIS A 173 -2.01 -3.57 2.20
C HIS A 173 -2.12 -3.80 3.70
N GLY A 174 -1.28 -4.69 4.24
CA GLY A 174 -1.12 -4.85 5.68
C GLY A 174 -2.26 -5.58 6.38
N TRP A 175 -3.04 -6.36 5.63
CA TRP A 175 -4.13 -7.18 6.15
C TRP A 175 -3.81 -8.66 5.97
N THR A 176 -4.25 -9.47 6.92
CA THR A 176 -4.23 -10.93 6.81
C THR A 176 -5.35 -11.41 5.90
N VAL A 177 -5.43 -12.73 5.69
CA VAL A 177 -6.62 -13.35 5.11
C VAL A 177 -7.84 -13.04 6.02
N PRO A 178 -8.98 -12.58 5.46
CA PRO A 178 -10.19 -12.37 6.24
C PRO A 178 -10.72 -13.66 6.85
N GLU A 179 -11.13 -13.58 8.11
CA GLU A 179 -11.69 -14.67 8.91
C GLU A 179 -13.22 -14.51 9.02
N ALA A 180 -13.91 -15.43 9.69
CA ALA A 180 -15.38 -15.40 9.80
C ALA A 180 -15.94 -14.16 10.54
N TRP A 181 -15.13 -13.57 11.44
CA TRP A 181 -15.54 -12.45 12.29
C TRP A 181 -15.01 -11.09 11.81
N GLY A 182 -13.94 -11.06 11.01
CA GLY A 182 -13.20 -9.84 10.68
C GLY A 182 -11.85 -10.15 10.03
N VAL A 183 -10.97 -9.15 9.98
CA VAL A 183 -9.62 -9.29 9.43
C VAL A 183 -8.59 -8.58 10.30
N TRP A 184 -7.45 -9.22 10.51
CA TRP A 184 -6.35 -8.63 11.27
C TRP A 184 -5.44 -7.80 10.39
N THR A 185 -4.86 -6.75 10.96
CA THR A 185 -3.65 -6.14 10.42
C THR A 185 -2.46 -7.09 10.60
N GLU A 186 -1.49 -6.99 9.70
CA GLU A 186 -0.22 -7.70 9.77
C GLU A 186 0.94 -6.71 9.61
N GLY A 187 1.68 -6.50 10.71
CA GLY A 187 2.76 -5.52 10.80
C GLY A 187 2.29 -4.13 11.26
N GLU A 188 3.12 -3.12 10.99
CA GLU A 188 3.00 -1.75 11.50
C GLU A 188 2.04 -0.87 10.67
N HIS A 189 1.67 -1.32 9.48
CA HIS A 189 0.96 -0.51 8.50
C HIS A 189 -0.12 -1.30 7.80
N ALA A 190 -1.33 -0.74 7.74
CA ALA A 190 -2.41 -1.28 6.91
C ALA A 190 -3.14 -0.17 6.15
N CYS A 191 -3.76 -0.50 5.02
CA CYS A 191 -4.39 0.49 4.14
C CYS A 191 -5.74 -0.01 3.61
N LEU A 192 -6.78 0.82 3.72
CA LEU A 192 -8.08 0.65 3.07
C LEU A 192 -8.22 1.62 1.92
N ILE A 193 -8.78 1.14 0.81
CA ILE A 193 -9.16 1.96 -0.34
C ILE A 193 -10.66 1.78 -0.59
N ILE A 194 -11.42 2.86 -0.43
CA ILE A 194 -12.88 2.81 -0.46
C ILE A 194 -13.37 3.77 -1.55
N PRO A 195 -13.80 3.25 -2.71
CA PRO A 195 -14.48 4.07 -3.71
C PRO A 195 -15.80 4.59 -3.15
N LEU A 196 -16.04 5.88 -3.31
CA LEU A 196 -17.28 6.54 -2.92
C LEU A 196 -18.13 6.79 -4.17
N PRO A 197 -19.46 6.75 -4.05
CA PRO A 197 -20.34 7.00 -5.18
C PRO A 197 -20.17 8.42 -5.69
N ALA A 198 -20.31 8.61 -7.00
CA ALA A 198 -20.31 9.94 -7.59
C ALA A 198 -21.45 10.78 -7.01
N ALA A 199 -21.27 12.10 -6.92
CA ALA A 199 -22.28 13.00 -6.35
C ALA A 199 -23.65 12.86 -7.04
N ALA A 200 -23.65 12.66 -8.36
CA ALA A 200 -24.87 12.45 -9.15
C ALA A 200 -25.63 11.16 -8.80
N GLU A 201 -24.93 10.11 -8.41
CA GLU A 201 -25.51 8.78 -8.11
C GLU A 201 -25.95 8.63 -6.66
N SER A 202 -25.45 9.49 -5.77
CA SER A 202 -25.67 9.38 -4.32
C SER A 202 -26.83 10.22 -3.81
N GLY A 203 -27.54 10.96 -4.69
CA GLY A 203 -28.58 11.91 -4.28
C GLY A 203 -28.02 13.09 -3.47
N VAL A 204 -26.69 13.24 -3.47
CA VAL A 204 -25.93 14.22 -2.72
C VAL A 204 -25.76 15.43 -3.64
N SER A 205 -26.21 16.61 -3.21
CA SER A 205 -25.89 17.85 -3.92
C SER A 205 -24.38 17.89 -4.17
N ALA A 206 -23.93 18.32 -5.36
CA ALA A 206 -22.50 18.45 -5.71
C ALA A 206 -21.65 19.26 -4.68
N SER A 207 -22.32 19.89 -3.71
CA SER A 207 -21.78 20.60 -2.55
C SER A 207 -21.48 19.75 -1.31
N ALA A 208 -22.05 18.55 -1.12
CA ALA A 208 -21.76 17.73 0.05
C ALA A 208 -20.42 17.01 -0.14
N ARG A 209 -19.38 17.75 0.25
CA ARG A 209 -17.97 17.37 0.16
C ARG A 209 -17.49 16.53 1.34
N ALA A 210 -18.35 16.19 2.30
CA ALA A 210 -17.94 15.52 3.52
C ALA A 210 -18.76 14.26 3.79
N PHE A 211 -18.13 13.25 4.39
CA PHE A 211 -18.74 12.01 4.84
C PHE A 211 -18.40 11.77 6.31
N ASP A 212 -19.36 11.24 7.07
CA ASP A 212 -19.11 10.67 8.39
C ASP A 212 -18.70 9.21 8.19
N VAL A 213 -17.51 8.85 8.65
CA VAL A 213 -16.97 7.50 8.61
C VAL A 213 -16.89 6.95 10.02
N TYR A 214 -17.41 5.75 10.20
CA TYR A 214 -17.36 4.99 11.45
C TYR A 214 -16.67 3.66 11.20
N ILE A 215 -15.69 3.32 12.02
CA ILE A 215 -14.91 2.08 11.91
C ILE A 215 -14.96 1.38 13.25
N GLU A 216 -15.26 0.08 13.22
CA GLU A 216 -15.32 -0.76 14.41
C GLU A 216 -14.32 -1.91 14.28
N GLY A 217 -13.63 -2.21 15.38
CA GLY A 217 -12.76 -3.36 15.46
C GLY A 217 -12.31 -3.68 16.89
N SER A 218 -11.31 -4.54 16.97
CA SER A 218 -10.70 -4.98 18.23
C SER A 218 -9.17 -4.86 18.14
N ARG A 219 -8.49 -4.32 19.14
CA ARG A 219 -7.04 -4.46 19.24
C ARG A 219 -6.66 -5.87 19.70
N TYR A 220 -5.54 -6.36 19.23
CA TYR A 220 -4.97 -7.60 19.73
C TYR A 220 -4.51 -7.40 21.18
N LEU A 221 -4.78 -8.37 22.05
CA LEU A 221 -4.32 -8.39 23.44
C LEU A 221 -3.37 -9.57 23.60
N GLY A 222 -2.08 -9.33 23.40
CA GLY A 222 -1.03 -10.32 23.61
C GLY A 222 -0.45 -10.31 25.02
N ALA A 223 0.80 -10.76 25.14
CA ALA A 223 1.50 -10.90 26.43
C ALA A 223 2.07 -9.59 27.00
N THR A 224 2.39 -8.61 26.14
CA THR A 224 2.91 -7.29 26.56
C THR A 224 1.81 -6.23 26.45
N ASP A 225 2.18 -4.96 26.63
CA ASP A 225 1.26 -3.83 26.46
C ASP A 225 0.54 -3.90 25.12
N ALA A 226 -0.76 -3.58 25.12
CA ALA A 226 -1.58 -3.70 23.94
C ALA A 226 -1.08 -2.74 22.83
N PRO A 227 -1.05 -3.18 21.56
CA PRO A 227 -0.59 -2.35 20.45
C PRO A 227 -1.34 -1.02 20.39
N SER A 228 -0.62 0.04 20.05
CA SER A 228 -1.23 1.33 19.74
C SER A 228 -1.78 1.32 18.33
N VAL A 229 -3.00 1.83 18.13
CA VAL A 229 -3.66 1.82 16.82
C VAL A 229 -4.18 3.21 16.50
N HIS A 230 -3.74 3.75 15.37
CA HIS A 230 -4.15 5.06 14.89
C HIS A 230 -4.63 4.97 13.45
N ALA A 231 -5.79 5.57 13.15
CA ALA A 231 -6.20 5.79 11.78
C ALA A 231 -5.60 7.11 11.28
N VAL A 232 -5.22 7.18 10.01
CA VAL A 232 -4.67 8.36 9.36
C VAL A 232 -5.45 8.58 8.07
N VAL A 233 -6.06 9.76 7.94
CA VAL A 233 -6.86 10.14 6.77
C VAL A 233 -6.50 11.56 6.37
N ASN A 234 -6.20 11.78 5.09
CA ASN A 234 -5.74 13.08 4.56
C ASN A 234 -4.56 13.68 5.36
N GLY A 235 -3.66 12.82 5.85
CA GLY A 235 -2.52 13.21 6.68
C GLY A 235 -2.85 13.53 8.15
N ALA A 236 -4.13 13.55 8.55
CA ALA A 236 -4.55 13.79 9.92
C ALA A 236 -4.67 12.46 10.69
N VAL A 237 -4.12 12.42 11.90
CA VAL A 237 -4.27 11.28 12.81
C VAL A 237 -5.62 11.36 13.51
N VAL A 238 -6.38 10.26 13.41
CA VAL A 238 -7.65 10.06 14.08
C VAL A 238 -7.43 9.08 15.24
N PRO A 239 -7.58 9.52 16.49
CA PRO A 239 -7.44 8.64 17.64
C PRO A 239 -8.59 7.64 17.70
N ALA A 240 -8.29 6.43 18.17
CA ALA A 240 -9.32 5.47 18.51
C ALA A 240 -10.05 5.93 19.78
N HIS A 241 -11.37 5.79 19.79
CA HIS A 241 -12.19 5.88 20.97
C HIS A 241 -12.42 4.49 21.55
N ARG A 242 -12.37 4.41 22.88
CA ARG A 242 -12.77 3.21 23.62
C ARG A 242 -14.09 3.49 24.31
N SER A 243 -15.13 2.77 23.93
CA SER A 243 -16.38 2.80 24.68
C SER A 243 -16.20 2.08 26.03
N PRO A 244 -16.62 2.70 27.16
CA PRO A 244 -16.57 2.04 28.46
C PRO A 244 -17.55 0.86 28.57
N TYR A 245 -18.54 0.78 27.67
CA TYR A 245 -19.56 -0.26 27.63
C TYR A 245 -19.20 -1.45 26.73
N LEU A 246 -18.07 -1.38 26.03
CA LEU A 246 -17.59 -2.45 25.16
C LEU A 246 -16.41 -3.21 25.79
N PRO A 247 -16.12 -4.43 25.31
CA PRO A 247 -14.94 -5.19 25.69
C PRO A 247 -13.64 -4.37 25.68
N ARG A 248 -12.66 -4.73 26.51
CA ARG A 248 -11.40 -3.97 26.70
C ARG A 248 -10.61 -3.77 25.40
N ASP A 249 -10.74 -4.71 24.48
CA ASP A 249 -10.13 -4.73 23.17
C ASP A 249 -10.90 -3.91 22.12
N ALA A 250 -12.16 -3.56 22.35
CA ALA A 250 -12.95 -2.83 21.36
C ALA A 250 -12.38 -1.43 21.09
N LEU A 251 -12.26 -1.10 19.80
CA LEU A 251 -11.82 0.20 19.30
C LEU A 251 -12.80 0.72 18.25
N GLU A 252 -13.10 2.00 18.35
CA GLU A 252 -14.00 2.70 17.43
C GLU A 252 -13.31 3.95 16.89
N PHE A 253 -13.39 4.18 15.57
CA PHE A 253 -12.93 5.43 14.97
C PHE A 253 -14.13 6.15 14.37
N ALA A 254 -14.31 7.41 14.74
CA ALA A 254 -15.35 8.27 14.18
C ALA A 254 -14.70 9.54 13.65
N LEU A 255 -14.88 9.81 12.36
CA LEU A 255 -14.25 10.94 11.70
C LEU A 255 -15.15 11.50 10.62
N GLN A 256 -15.04 12.80 10.40
CA GLN A 256 -15.60 13.45 9.22
C GLN A 256 -14.48 13.63 8.20
N VAL A 257 -14.70 13.16 6.98
CA VAL A 257 -13.70 13.17 5.91
C VAL A 257 -14.21 13.95 4.72
N VAL A 258 -13.35 14.78 4.14
CA VAL A 258 -13.56 15.38 2.83
C VAL A 258 -12.72 14.60 1.84
N PRO A 259 -13.32 13.80 0.94
CA PRO A 259 -12.57 13.08 -0.07
C PRO A 259 -11.82 14.08 -0.95
N GLN A 260 -10.60 13.71 -1.31
CA GLN A 260 -9.75 14.48 -2.21
C GLN A 260 -9.72 13.75 -3.55
N GLY A 261 -9.84 14.47 -4.66
CA GLY A 261 -9.89 13.89 -6.00
C GLY A 261 -10.82 14.67 -6.94
N ALA A 262 -10.83 14.28 -8.20
CA ALA A 262 -11.69 14.92 -9.20
C ALA A 262 -13.18 14.70 -8.89
N PRO A 263 -14.09 15.62 -9.28
CA PRO A 263 -15.51 15.58 -8.90
C PRO A 263 -16.30 14.32 -9.33
N GLY A 264 -15.75 13.48 -10.22
CA GLY A 264 -16.42 12.32 -10.81
C GLY A 264 -16.10 10.96 -10.17
N ARG A 265 -14.97 10.83 -9.45
CA ARG A 265 -14.57 9.59 -8.77
C ARG A 265 -13.83 9.94 -7.49
N GLN A 266 -14.49 9.73 -6.36
CA GLN A 266 -13.90 10.00 -5.05
C GLN A 266 -13.43 8.70 -4.43
N VAL A 267 -12.17 8.67 -4.01
CA VAL A 267 -11.60 7.54 -3.28
C VAL A 267 -11.25 8.03 -1.87
N LEU A 268 -11.72 7.30 -0.87
CA LEU A 268 -11.29 7.49 0.50
C LEU A 268 -10.18 6.48 0.81
N VAL A 269 -9.01 6.99 1.18
CA VAL A 269 -7.91 6.17 1.68
C VAL A 269 -7.80 6.33 3.19
N ILE A 270 -7.80 5.20 3.90
CA ILE A 270 -7.61 5.16 5.35
C ILE A 270 -6.39 4.31 5.63
N GLN A 271 -5.37 4.92 6.23
CA GLN A 271 -4.18 4.22 6.66
C GLN A 271 -4.28 3.92 8.15
N PHE A 272 -3.78 2.76 8.58
CA PHE A 272 -3.64 2.41 9.98
C PHE A 272 -2.14 2.34 10.31
N ALA A 273 -1.75 3.03 11.37
CA ALA A 273 -0.42 2.93 11.97
C ALA A 273 -0.55 2.14 13.27
N ILE A 274 0.21 1.05 13.37
CA ILE A 274 0.18 0.10 14.47
C ILE A 274 1.55 0.15 15.15
N GLY A 275 1.58 0.59 16.41
CA GLY A 275 2.78 0.55 17.23
C GLY A 275 2.86 -0.74 18.04
N ASP A 276 3.99 -1.43 17.92
CA ASP A 276 4.32 -2.70 18.59
C ASP A 276 3.31 -3.83 18.32
N PRO A 277 3.07 -4.23 17.05
CA PRO A 277 2.22 -5.39 16.75
C PRO A 277 2.85 -6.68 17.28
N GLN A 278 2.03 -7.52 17.89
CA GLN A 278 2.47 -8.68 18.68
C GLN A 278 2.19 -10.00 17.95
N ARG A 279 2.96 -11.04 18.27
CA ARG A 279 2.74 -12.38 17.72
C ARG A 279 2.05 -13.28 18.74
N PRO A 280 0.97 -13.99 18.37
CA PRO A 280 0.33 -14.93 19.28
C PRO A 280 1.25 -16.04 19.79
N CYS A 281 2.23 -16.47 18.99
CA CYS A 281 3.23 -17.46 19.40
C CYS A 281 4.07 -17.00 20.60
N ASP A 282 4.30 -15.69 20.75
CA ASP A 282 5.10 -15.13 21.83
C ASP A 282 4.35 -15.13 23.18
N ALA A 283 3.02 -15.30 23.16
CA ALA A 283 2.16 -15.19 24.35
C ALA A 283 1.59 -16.53 24.85
N CYS A 284 1.23 -17.44 23.95
CA CYS A 284 0.37 -18.58 24.30
C CYS A 284 0.86 -19.94 23.76
N GLY A 285 2.10 -20.05 23.29
CA GLY A 285 2.61 -21.28 22.68
C GLY A 285 1.88 -21.68 21.39
N SER A 286 1.18 -20.73 20.76
CA SER A 286 0.58 -20.88 19.44
C SER A 286 1.67 -21.01 18.37
N GLY A 287 1.39 -21.71 17.27
CA GLY A 287 2.25 -21.69 16.07
C GLY A 287 2.07 -20.42 15.21
N ASP A 288 1.13 -19.55 15.59
CA ASP A 288 0.80 -18.34 14.83
C ASP A 288 1.84 -17.23 15.04
N SER A 289 2.65 -17.00 14.01
CA SER A 289 3.75 -16.03 13.98
C SER A 289 3.37 -14.67 13.37
N ARG A 290 2.09 -14.47 13.02
CA ARG A 290 1.60 -13.20 12.45
C ARG A 290 1.77 -12.07 13.46
N ARG A 291 2.19 -10.89 13.00
CA ARG A 291 2.32 -9.67 13.83
C ARG A 291 1.00 -8.89 13.83
N LEU A 292 0.14 -9.16 14.82
CA LEU A 292 -1.22 -8.66 14.90
C LEU A 292 -1.31 -7.36 15.73
N GLY A 293 -2.23 -6.48 15.32
CA GLY A 293 -2.44 -5.18 15.98
C GLY A 293 -3.91 -4.81 16.10
N PHE A 294 -4.57 -4.61 14.96
CA PHE A 294 -5.98 -4.21 14.88
C PHE A 294 -6.79 -5.21 14.06
N GLY A 295 -7.93 -5.61 14.58
CA GLY A 295 -8.88 -6.52 13.99
C GLY A 295 -10.08 -5.75 13.50
N LEU A 296 -10.10 -5.44 12.20
CA LEU A 296 -11.18 -4.69 11.57
C LEU A 296 -12.43 -5.57 11.42
N LYS A 297 -13.56 -5.09 11.92
CA LYS A 297 -14.86 -5.78 11.85
C LYS A 297 -15.79 -5.13 10.85
N SER A 298 -16.01 -3.83 10.99
CA SER A 298 -16.98 -3.12 10.15
C SER A 298 -16.58 -1.67 9.87
N LEU A 299 -17.11 -1.13 8.77
CA LEU A 299 -17.00 0.27 8.39
C LEU A 299 -18.34 0.76 7.84
N LYS A 300 -18.76 1.95 8.27
CA LYS A 300 -19.95 2.62 7.76
C LYS A 300 -19.56 4.01 7.27
N VAL A 301 -19.96 4.32 6.04
CA VAL A 301 -19.89 5.67 5.47
C VAL A 301 -21.29 6.23 5.45
N SER A 302 -21.49 7.44 5.94
CA SER A 302 -22.79 8.11 5.97
C SER A 302 -22.67 9.57 5.58
N LEU A 303 -23.79 10.18 5.20
CA LEU A 303 -23.86 11.63 5.07
C LEU A 303 -23.72 12.27 6.44
N PRO A 304 -23.09 13.46 6.53
CA PRO A 304 -22.93 14.17 7.78
C PRO A 304 -24.29 14.44 8.43
N LYS A 305 -24.47 14.06 9.70
CA LYS A 305 -25.73 14.36 10.42
C LYS A 305 -25.87 15.84 10.80
N ALA A 306 -24.77 16.60 10.77
CA ALA A 306 -24.66 18.07 10.94
C ALA A 306 -23.20 18.47 10.60
N PRO A 307 -22.88 19.75 10.30
CA PRO A 307 -21.49 20.17 10.16
C PRO A 307 -20.78 20.04 11.51
N ARG A 308 -20.06 18.93 11.70
CA ARG A 308 -18.95 18.87 12.68
C ARG A 308 -17.78 19.63 12.06
N LEU A 309 -17.03 20.37 12.87
CA LEU A 309 -15.78 20.95 12.38
C LEU A 309 -14.91 19.80 11.85
N PRO A 310 -14.35 19.90 10.62
CA PRO A 310 -13.41 18.90 10.13
C PRO A 310 -12.29 18.74 11.15
N VAL A 311 -11.76 17.51 11.27
CA VAL A 311 -10.65 17.21 12.18
C VAL A 311 -9.58 18.29 12.02
N SER A 312 -9.43 19.13 13.05
CA SER A 312 -8.36 20.12 13.08
C SER A 312 -7.06 19.35 12.92
N LEU A 313 -6.29 19.70 11.88
CA LEU A 313 -4.95 19.15 11.65
C LEU A 313 -4.19 19.19 12.98
N ALA A 314 -3.98 18.04 13.60
CA ALA A 314 -3.02 17.95 14.67
C ALA A 314 -1.68 18.37 14.09
N ASP A 315 -0.95 19.21 14.82
CA ASP A 315 0.35 19.74 14.43
C ASP A 315 1.21 18.64 13.76
N PRO A 316 1.61 18.81 12.49
CA PRO A 316 2.45 17.85 11.77
C PRO A 316 3.71 17.45 12.57
N GLN A 317 4.22 18.33 13.43
CA GLN A 317 5.38 18.08 14.29
C GLN A 317 5.09 17.07 15.42
N LYS A 318 3.88 17.05 15.97
CA LYS A 318 3.46 16.01 16.93
C LYS A 318 3.41 14.66 16.23
N VAL A 319 2.84 14.58 15.02
CA VAL A 319 2.75 13.32 14.25
C VAL A 319 4.13 12.75 13.90
N SER A 320 5.10 13.60 13.53
CA SER A 320 6.49 13.15 13.30
C SER A 320 7.18 12.68 14.58
N SER A 321 7.01 13.39 15.70
CA SER A 321 7.59 13.02 17.00
C SER A 321 7.10 11.67 17.51
N TRP A 322 5.82 11.34 17.29
CA TRP A 322 5.21 10.09 17.76
C TRP A 322 5.61 8.89 16.92
N MET A 323 5.60 9.00 15.59
CA MET A 323 6.09 7.92 14.74
C MET A 323 7.60 7.68 14.93
N SER A 324 8.41 8.73 15.12
CA SER A 324 9.81 8.57 15.53
C SER A 324 9.97 7.85 16.88
N SER A 325 8.97 7.87 17.76
CA SER A 325 8.93 7.11 19.01
C SER A 325 8.50 5.65 18.81
N VAL A 326 7.57 5.36 17.88
CA VAL A 326 7.23 4.00 17.44
C VAL A 326 8.41 3.33 16.74
N PHE A 327 9.25 4.10 16.05
CA PHE A 327 10.44 3.64 15.33
C PHE A 327 11.75 3.69 16.14
N ARG A 328 11.70 4.00 17.44
CA ARG A 328 12.86 3.78 18.34
C ARG A 328 12.85 2.34 18.84
N THR A 329 13.42 1.43 18.07
CA THR A 329 13.97 0.20 18.64
C THR A 329 15.14 0.57 19.56
N ARG A 330 15.13 0.08 20.80
CA ARG A 330 16.39 -0.01 21.56
C ARG A 330 17.32 -0.93 20.76
N VAL A 331 18.47 -0.40 20.38
CA VAL A 331 19.63 -1.22 19.98
C VAL A 331 20.06 -2.04 21.19
#